data_AF-A0A967WTG1-F1
#
_entry.id   AF-A0A967WTG1-F1
#
_cell.length_a   1.000
_cell.length_b   1.000
_cell.length_c   1.000
_cell.angle_alpha   90.00
_cell.angle_beta   90.00
_cell.angle_gamma   90.00
#
_symmetry.space_group_name_H-M   'P 1'
#
loop_
_entity.id
_entity.type
_entity.pdbx_description
1 polymer ?
#
loop_
_entity_poly.entity_id
_entity_poly.type
_entity_poly.pdbx_seq_one_letter_code
_entity_poly.pdbx_strand_id
1 'polypeptide(L)'
;TFVSVRTASSGQEPDPQAEPMGTAFTYQGQLKLDGTPVSDTCDMEFRLYADAAGATQVGSSEVSMPVLVTDGFFTVELDFGGDAFNGEARWLGIQVQCTGDPGMVDLGLQSLTPAPYALGAPWSGLSGVPIGFADNVDNNTTYSAGTGLDLDHGVFSILPPFLLPAPCDHGEVAKFSTKDDLWHCSADATGSPPSHLVIVAKSGGDFVSVQAAIDSIGDAAEDNPYLVWVAPGVYDEQVTMAPYVHLQGAGQGATIITKSDTSVTLYLAAYTSLRDLTVSNNDDSWETYAILASASDNVTGALVANVEAQALDSGTYAYGCALEGADTSVTLLDLTAHAEGGTYNYALQVLDGAAAIVEGGSYTTAGGGTINRAIYSSGSGTTLEATGVRAVAENTSGGSRALYNGGSATLRGGLYAADGAGTAYGIHNVGSNAFLEAHSVTAEALGVNQTYGLHNDGDASAELHGGSFTARAGSYTAGLYLSSTSNALVANGISALGEDATSLNYGVNHNGGSCTITHSVLEGLYRSAYTGAGTLRLSHTRLLGTVGGSPTCLGVSTETNFYTESCP
;
A
#
# COMPACT_ATOMS: atom_id res chain seq x y z
N THR A 1 -43.70 -16.56 -21.39
CA THR A 1 -43.76 -17.60 -20.35
C THR A 1 -43.15 -18.87 -20.90
N PHE A 2 -41.86 -19.07 -20.67
CA PHE A 2 -41.19 -20.35 -20.86
C PHE A 2 -40.60 -20.70 -19.49
N VAL A 3 -41.04 -21.84 -18.96
CA VAL A 3 -40.77 -22.32 -17.60
C VAL A 3 -39.55 -23.23 -17.68
N SER A 4 -38.53 -22.97 -16.85
CA SER A 4 -37.48 -23.94 -16.59
C SER A 4 -37.98 -24.91 -15.52
N VAL A 5 -38.11 -26.19 -15.86
CA VAL A 5 -38.43 -27.26 -14.91
C VAL A 5 -37.10 -27.88 -14.48
N ARG A 6 -36.71 -27.70 -13.21
CA ARG A 6 -35.66 -28.52 -12.58
C ARG A 6 -36.31 -29.69 -11.86
N THR A 7 -36.14 -30.89 -12.40
CA THR A 7 -36.31 -32.13 -11.62
C THR A 7 -35.05 -32.34 -10.80
N ALA A 8 -35.16 -32.26 -9.47
CA ALA A 8 -34.10 -32.70 -8.58
C ALA A 8 -34.10 -34.24 -8.53
N SER A 9 -33.11 -34.87 -9.15
CA SER A 9 -32.70 -36.22 -8.80
C SER A 9 -31.40 -36.15 -8.02
N SER A 10 -31.38 -36.73 -6.83
CA SER A 10 -30.18 -36.97 -6.03
C SER A 10 -29.29 -37.99 -6.76
N GLY A 11 -28.45 -37.49 -7.65
CA GLY A 11 -27.39 -38.21 -8.33
C GLY A 11 -26.15 -37.34 -8.27
N GLN A 12 -25.12 -37.85 -7.60
CA GLN A 12 -23.77 -37.30 -7.56
C GLN A 12 -23.35 -36.83 -8.96
N GLU A 13 -23.07 -35.54 -9.13
CA GLU A 13 -22.53 -35.02 -10.40
C GLU A 13 -21.25 -35.79 -10.74
N PRO A 14 -21.14 -36.39 -11.95
CA PRO A 14 -19.86 -36.91 -12.38
C PRO A 14 -18.89 -35.74 -12.51
N ASP A 15 -17.73 -35.89 -11.88
CA ASP A 15 -16.55 -35.05 -12.02
C ASP A 15 -16.32 -34.72 -13.52
N PRO A 16 -16.17 -33.45 -13.93
CA PRO A 16 -15.90 -33.12 -15.32
C PRO A 16 -14.60 -33.79 -15.75
N GLN A 17 -14.72 -34.88 -16.52
CA GLN A 17 -13.60 -35.48 -17.22
C GLN A 17 -12.99 -34.41 -18.11
N ALA A 18 -11.72 -34.08 -17.88
CA ALA A 18 -10.94 -33.24 -18.76
C ALA A 18 -10.88 -33.91 -20.14
N GLU A 19 -11.53 -33.32 -21.13
CA GLU A 19 -11.35 -33.71 -22.52
C GLU A 19 -9.91 -33.33 -22.93
N PRO A 20 -9.16 -34.22 -23.61
CA PRO A 20 -7.84 -33.88 -24.10
C PRO A 20 -7.95 -32.66 -25.02
N MET A 21 -7.09 -31.65 -24.80
CA MET A 21 -7.03 -30.49 -25.68
C MET A 21 -6.75 -30.96 -27.12
N GLY A 22 -7.57 -30.53 -28.07
CA GLY A 22 -7.40 -30.84 -29.50
C GLY A 22 -6.14 -30.19 -30.10
N THR A 23 -5.80 -30.58 -31.34
CA THR A 23 -4.60 -30.11 -32.05
C THR A 23 -4.84 -28.87 -32.92
N ALA A 24 -6.05 -28.33 -32.90
CA ALA A 24 -6.46 -27.17 -33.67
C ALA A 24 -5.87 -25.87 -33.11
N PHE A 25 -5.63 -24.89 -33.99
CA PHE A 25 -5.20 -23.54 -33.63
C PHE A 25 -5.99 -22.48 -34.40
N THR A 26 -6.13 -21.29 -33.80
CA THR A 26 -6.78 -20.14 -34.43
C THR A 26 -5.80 -19.42 -35.36
N TYR A 27 -6.23 -19.15 -36.59
CA TYR A 27 -5.52 -18.31 -37.55
C TYR A 27 -6.40 -17.11 -37.93
N GLN A 28 -5.81 -15.91 -37.90
CA GLN A 28 -6.47 -14.65 -38.22
C GLN A 28 -5.72 -13.94 -39.34
N GLY A 29 -6.46 -13.41 -40.31
CA GLY A 29 -5.88 -12.73 -41.47
C GLY A 29 -6.70 -11.54 -41.94
N GLN A 30 -6.07 -10.69 -42.78
CA GLN A 30 -6.74 -9.60 -43.48
C GLN A 30 -6.66 -9.81 -45.00
N LEU A 31 -7.81 -9.99 -45.67
CA LEU A 31 -7.96 -10.11 -47.10
C LEU A 31 -8.27 -8.74 -47.74
N LYS A 32 -7.49 -8.38 -48.77
CA LYS A 32 -7.69 -7.16 -49.57
C LYS A 32 -7.63 -7.50 -51.05
N LEU A 33 -8.49 -6.84 -51.83
CA LEU A 33 -8.45 -6.84 -53.30
C LEU A 33 -8.09 -5.43 -53.76
N ASP A 34 -6.99 -5.29 -54.52
CA ASP A 34 -6.45 -3.99 -54.99
C ASP A 34 -6.28 -2.95 -53.86
N GLY A 35 -5.94 -3.42 -52.65
CA GLY A 35 -5.76 -2.59 -51.47
C GLY A 35 -7.03 -2.24 -50.70
N THR A 36 -8.22 -2.60 -51.20
CA THR A 36 -9.50 -2.42 -50.51
C THR A 36 -9.88 -3.68 -49.72
N PRO A 37 -10.30 -3.55 -48.44
CA PRO A 37 -10.75 -4.69 -47.65
C PRO A 37 -11.96 -5.39 -48.28
N VAL A 38 -11.94 -6.73 -48.29
CA VAL A 38 -13.04 -7.55 -48.80
C VAL A 38 -14.10 -7.77 -47.72
N SER A 39 -15.39 -7.63 -48.06
CA SER A 39 -16.52 -7.98 -47.17
C SER A 39 -17.45 -8.94 -47.91
N ASP A 40 -17.15 -10.24 -47.83
CA ASP A 40 -17.82 -11.32 -48.55
C ASP A 40 -17.67 -12.66 -47.82
N THR A 41 -18.42 -13.69 -48.22
CA THR A 41 -18.15 -15.07 -47.85
C THR A 41 -17.34 -15.73 -48.96
N CYS A 42 -16.10 -16.10 -48.68
CA CYS A 42 -15.19 -16.68 -49.67
C CYS A 42 -14.90 -18.14 -49.33
N ASP A 43 -14.84 -19.00 -50.33
CA ASP A 43 -14.32 -20.36 -50.17
C ASP A 43 -12.79 -20.27 -50.04
N MET A 44 -12.24 -20.83 -48.96
CA MET A 44 -10.80 -20.81 -48.69
C MET A 44 -10.24 -22.22 -48.49
N GLU A 45 -9.08 -22.47 -49.09
CA GLU A 45 -8.28 -23.69 -48.92
C GLU A 45 -6.98 -23.39 -48.19
N PHE A 46 -6.68 -24.20 -47.17
CA PHE A 46 -5.46 -24.09 -46.36
C PHE A 46 -4.61 -25.35 -46.48
N ARG A 47 -3.31 -25.18 -46.74
CA ARG A 47 -2.31 -26.26 -46.76
C ARG A 47 -1.05 -25.84 -46.00
N LEU A 48 -0.47 -26.74 -45.22
CA LEU A 48 0.74 -26.48 -44.43
C LEU A 48 1.97 -27.07 -45.12
N TYR A 49 3.09 -26.34 -45.15
CA TYR A 49 4.32 -26.72 -45.83
C TYR A 49 5.55 -26.69 -44.91
N ALA A 50 6.51 -27.59 -45.18
CA ALA A 50 7.78 -27.70 -44.47
C ALA A 50 8.84 -26.68 -44.95
N ASP A 51 8.60 -26.01 -46.08
CA ASP A 51 9.57 -25.12 -46.70
C ASP A 51 8.89 -23.91 -47.35
N ALA A 52 9.64 -22.79 -47.42
CA ALA A 52 9.16 -21.53 -47.99
C ALA A 52 8.94 -21.57 -49.52
N ALA A 53 9.36 -22.64 -50.20
CA ALA A 53 9.15 -22.83 -51.63
C ALA A 53 7.89 -23.68 -51.93
N GLY A 54 7.20 -24.20 -50.91
CA GLY A 54 6.00 -25.01 -51.05
C GLY A 54 6.24 -26.40 -51.63
N ALA A 55 7.47 -26.92 -51.54
CA ALA A 55 7.82 -28.20 -52.16
C ALA A 55 7.28 -29.41 -51.39
N THR A 56 7.11 -29.29 -50.07
CA THR A 56 6.71 -30.40 -49.20
C THR A 56 5.54 -30.01 -48.30
N GLN A 57 4.36 -30.61 -48.53
CA GLN A 57 3.20 -30.45 -47.65
C GLN A 57 3.34 -31.32 -46.38
N VAL A 58 2.85 -30.83 -45.23
CA VAL A 58 2.91 -31.46 -43.90
C VAL A 58 1.52 -31.47 -43.26
N GLY A 59 1.20 -32.51 -42.47
CA GLY A 59 -0.05 -32.63 -41.73
C GLY A 59 -1.18 -33.29 -42.51
N SER A 60 -2.40 -33.20 -41.97
CA SER A 60 -3.63 -33.67 -42.63
C SER A 60 -3.85 -32.97 -43.98
N SER A 61 -4.66 -33.60 -44.85
CA SER A 61 -4.98 -33.04 -46.16
C SER A 61 -5.68 -31.68 -46.06
N GLU A 62 -5.63 -30.93 -47.16
CA GLU A 62 -6.26 -29.63 -47.39
C GLU A 62 -7.56 -29.38 -46.60
N VAL A 63 -7.56 -28.26 -45.87
CA VAL A 63 -8.75 -27.79 -45.15
C VAL A 63 -9.49 -26.80 -46.06
N SER A 64 -10.68 -27.17 -46.53
CA SER A 64 -11.52 -26.35 -47.41
C SER A 64 -12.82 -25.99 -46.70
N MET A 65 -13.13 -24.70 -46.59
CA MET A 65 -14.34 -24.22 -45.93
C MET A 65 -14.79 -22.84 -46.45
N PRO A 66 -16.09 -22.51 -46.40
CA PRO A 66 -16.55 -21.14 -46.59
C PRO A 66 -16.18 -20.29 -45.37
N VAL A 67 -15.53 -19.15 -45.61
CA VAL A 67 -15.04 -18.22 -44.57
C VAL A 67 -15.71 -16.87 -44.74
N LEU A 68 -16.38 -16.41 -43.68
CA LEU A 68 -16.94 -15.06 -43.64
C LEU A 68 -15.81 -14.05 -43.43
N VAL A 69 -15.65 -13.14 -44.39
CA VAL A 69 -14.72 -12.01 -44.33
C VAL A 69 -15.53 -10.72 -44.12
N THR A 70 -15.20 -9.95 -43.08
CA THR A 70 -15.88 -8.69 -42.76
C THR A 70 -14.84 -7.58 -42.60
N ASP A 71 -14.97 -6.53 -43.41
CA ASP A 71 -14.02 -5.40 -43.48
C ASP A 71 -12.57 -5.86 -43.66
N GLY A 72 -12.41 -6.91 -44.47
CA GLY A 72 -11.16 -7.58 -44.76
C GLY A 72 -10.73 -8.61 -43.71
N PHE A 73 -11.30 -8.65 -42.52
CA PHE A 73 -10.83 -9.54 -41.46
C PHE A 73 -11.57 -10.88 -41.47
N PHE A 74 -10.83 -11.96 -41.21
CA PHE A 74 -11.38 -13.29 -41.00
C PHE A 74 -10.65 -14.03 -39.87
N THR A 75 -11.31 -15.02 -39.29
CA THR A 75 -10.77 -15.93 -38.27
C THR A 75 -11.22 -17.34 -38.60
N VAL A 76 -10.28 -18.28 -38.62
CA VAL A 76 -10.53 -19.71 -38.86
C VAL A 76 -9.83 -20.54 -37.79
N GLU A 77 -10.36 -21.73 -37.53
CA GLU A 77 -9.71 -22.75 -36.73
C GLU A 77 -9.16 -23.83 -37.67
N LEU A 78 -7.86 -24.12 -37.57
CA LEU A 78 -7.15 -25.03 -38.46
C LEU A 78 -6.55 -26.18 -37.65
N ASP A 79 -6.72 -27.41 -38.14
CA ASP A 79 -6.14 -28.60 -37.52
C ASP A 79 -5.41 -29.45 -38.56
N PHE A 80 -4.07 -29.41 -38.49
CA PHE A 80 -3.18 -30.21 -39.34
C PHE A 80 -2.72 -31.51 -38.66
N GLY A 81 -3.22 -31.81 -37.45
CA GLY A 81 -2.83 -32.95 -36.63
C GLY A 81 -1.60 -32.70 -35.75
N GLY A 82 -1.48 -33.48 -34.66
CA GLY A 82 -0.45 -33.28 -33.63
C GLY A 82 1.00 -33.43 -34.11
N ASP A 83 1.25 -34.27 -35.12
CA ASP A 83 2.60 -34.48 -35.66
C ASP A 83 3.06 -33.35 -36.61
N ALA A 84 2.14 -32.47 -37.02
CA ALA A 84 2.47 -31.40 -37.97
C ALA A 84 3.43 -30.35 -37.36
N PHE A 85 3.42 -30.18 -36.04
CA PHE A 85 4.21 -29.16 -35.32
C PHE A 85 5.24 -29.82 -34.39
N ASN A 86 6.43 -30.06 -34.91
CA ASN A 86 7.53 -30.75 -34.20
C ASN A 86 8.70 -29.83 -33.82
N GLY A 87 8.49 -28.51 -33.80
CA GLY A 87 9.51 -27.50 -33.50
C GLY A 87 10.24 -26.94 -34.73
N GLU A 88 10.06 -27.53 -35.90
CA GLU A 88 10.59 -27.02 -37.17
C GLU A 88 9.72 -25.89 -37.76
N ALA A 89 10.30 -25.04 -38.61
CA ALA A 89 9.58 -23.95 -39.27
C ALA A 89 8.43 -24.44 -40.17
N ARG A 90 7.34 -23.66 -40.25
CA ARG A 90 6.14 -24.00 -41.04
C ARG A 90 5.63 -22.81 -41.83
N TRP A 91 5.09 -23.10 -43.02
CA TRP A 91 4.48 -22.11 -43.90
C TRP A 91 3.05 -22.49 -44.25
N LEU A 92 2.11 -21.57 -44.07
CA LEU A 92 0.70 -21.73 -44.43
C LEU A 92 0.45 -21.18 -45.83
N GLY A 93 -0.01 -22.03 -46.74
CA GLY A 93 -0.52 -21.62 -48.05
C GLY A 93 -2.03 -21.45 -48.00
N ILE A 94 -2.51 -20.38 -48.63
CA ILE A 94 -3.93 -19.99 -48.64
C ILE A 94 -4.36 -19.75 -50.07
N GLN A 95 -5.42 -20.44 -50.50
CA GLN A 95 -6.11 -20.15 -51.75
C GLN A 95 -7.51 -19.66 -51.45
N VAL A 96 -7.98 -18.66 -52.18
CA VAL A 96 -9.27 -17.99 -51.93
C VAL A 96 -10.08 -17.85 -53.21
N GLN A 97 -11.38 -18.05 -53.11
CA GLN A 97 -12.36 -17.72 -54.15
C GLN A 97 -13.55 -17.01 -53.50
N CYS A 98 -13.70 -15.72 -53.79
CA CYS A 98 -14.84 -14.91 -53.36
C CYS A 98 -15.93 -14.83 -54.44
N THR A 99 -17.06 -14.21 -54.13
CA THR A 99 -18.18 -14.05 -55.07
C THR A 99 -17.75 -13.25 -56.30
N GLY A 100 -17.80 -13.88 -57.47
CA GLY A 100 -17.44 -13.26 -58.76
C GLY A 100 -16.05 -13.63 -59.27
N ASP A 101 -15.25 -14.36 -58.48
CA ASP A 101 -13.94 -14.83 -58.93
C ASP A 101 -14.07 -16.02 -59.92
N PRO A 102 -13.28 -16.03 -61.02
CA PRO A 102 -13.34 -17.07 -62.04
C PRO A 102 -12.77 -18.43 -61.57
N GLY A 103 -12.08 -18.46 -60.42
CA GLY A 103 -11.48 -19.64 -59.80
C GLY A 103 -10.68 -19.25 -58.55
N MET A 104 -10.10 -20.26 -57.88
CA MET A 104 -9.22 -20.06 -56.72
C MET A 104 -7.97 -19.24 -57.07
N VAL A 105 -7.68 -18.25 -56.24
CA VAL A 105 -6.48 -17.39 -56.32
C VAL A 105 -5.53 -17.77 -55.19
N ASP A 106 -4.26 -18.01 -55.51
CA ASP A 106 -3.21 -18.30 -54.54
C ASP A 106 -2.66 -17.00 -53.92
N LEU A 107 -2.72 -16.90 -52.59
CA LEU A 107 -2.25 -15.76 -51.81
C LEU A 107 -0.78 -15.89 -51.37
N GLY A 108 -0.13 -17.00 -51.70
CA GLY A 108 1.26 -17.30 -51.34
C GLY A 108 1.42 -17.93 -49.95
N LEU A 109 2.67 -18.23 -49.61
CA LEU A 109 3.05 -18.89 -48.37
C LEU A 109 3.38 -17.89 -47.25
N GLN A 110 2.81 -18.09 -46.08
CA GLN A 110 3.04 -17.28 -44.90
C GLN A 110 3.75 -18.07 -43.80
N SER A 111 4.85 -17.53 -43.26
CA SER A 111 5.54 -18.19 -42.14
C SER A 111 4.68 -18.16 -40.87
N LEU A 112 4.54 -19.30 -40.21
CA LEU A 112 3.95 -19.39 -38.88
C LEU A 112 5.04 -19.16 -37.84
N THR A 113 4.83 -18.19 -36.96
CA THR A 113 5.72 -17.92 -35.82
C THR A 113 5.24 -18.67 -34.58
N PRO A 114 6.13 -19.08 -33.66
CA PRO A 114 5.72 -19.76 -32.43
C PRO A 114 4.69 -18.94 -31.63
N ALA A 115 3.56 -19.56 -31.29
CA ALA A 115 2.61 -19.01 -30.32
C ALA A 115 3.04 -19.41 -28.89
N PRO A 116 2.79 -18.60 -27.86
CA PRO A 116 3.32 -18.79 -26.51
C PRO A 116 2.68 -19.95 -25.71
N TYR A 117 1.96 -20.88 -26.33
CA TYR A 117 1.30 -22.00 -25.65
C TYR A 117 1.83 -23.34 -26.18
N ALA A 118 2.47 -24.11 -25.30
CA ALA A 118 2.92 -25.48 -25.59
C ALA A 118 1.88 -26.47 -25.06
N LEU A 119 1.16 -27.14 -25.97
CA LEU A 119 0.13 -28.15 -25.66
C LEU A 119 0.71 -29.48 -25.09
N GLY A 120 2.02 -29.53 -24.86
CA GLY A 120 2.74 -30.67 -24.28
C GLY A 120 4.14 -30.79 -24.87
N ALA A 121 5.17 -30.81 -24.04
CA ALA A 121 6.54 -31.13 -24.45
C ALA A 121 6.84 -32.58 -24.06
N PRO A 122 6.82 -33.56 -24.99
CA PRO A 122 7.31 -34.89 -24.67
C PRO A 122 8.80 -34.81 -24.30
N TRP A 123 9.19 -35.54 -23.26
CA TRP A 123 10.55 -35.51 -22.69
C TRP A 123 11.66 -35.79 -23.72
N SER A 124 11.33 -36.51 -24.80
CA SER A 124 12.24 -36.79 -25.92
C SER A 124 12.76 -35.55 -26.65
N GLY A 125 12.19 -34.35 -26.41
CA GLY A 125 12.58 -33.09 -27.05
C GLY A 125 13.27 -32.07 -26.15
N LEU A 126 13.50 -32.37 -24.86
CA LEU A 126 14.09 -31.42 -23.91
C LEU A 126 15.62 -31.54 -23.87
N SER A 127 16.34 -30.43 -23.98
CA SER A 127 17.79 -30.37 -23.70
C SER A 127 18.03 -30.00 -22.24
N GLY A 128 19.04 -30.59 -21.58
CA GLY A 128 19.36 -30.31 -20.18
C GLY A 128 18.69 -31.23 -19.15
N VAL A 129 18.21 -32.41 -19.57
CA VAL A 129 17.67 -33.43 -18.66
C VAL A 129 18.77 -33.88 -17.67
N PRO A 130 18.51 -33.86 -16.34
CA PRO A 130 19.46 -34.35 -15.35
C PRO A 130 19.89 -35.79 -15.61
N ILE A 131 21.17 -36.10 -15.39
CA ILE A 131 21.78 -37.39 -15.74
C ILE A 131 21.08 -38.60 -15.07
N GLY A 132 20.39 -38.40 -13.95
CA GLY A 132 19.65 -39.42 -13.22
C GLY A 132 18.38 -39.94 -13.92
N PHE A 133 17.97 -39.33 -15.04
CA PHE A 133 16.74 -39.64 -15.78
C PHE A 133 16.99 -39.91 -17.28
N ALA A 134 18.24 -40.20 -17.67
CA ALA A 134 18.65 -40.34 -19.08
C ALA A 134 18.08 -41.57 -19.81
N ASP A 135 17.55 -42.55 -19.08
CA ASP A 135 16.98 -43.80 -19.59
C ASP A 135 15.44 -43.87 -19.48
N ASN A 136 14.80 -42.75 -19.12
CA ASN A 136 13.37 -42.67 -18.77
C ASN A 136 12.96 -43.51 -17.55
N VAL A 137 13.92 -43.87 -16.68
CA VAL A 137 13.66 -44.55 -15.41
C VAL A 137 14.17 -43.66 -14.27
N ASP A 138 13.34 -43.48 -13.24
CA ASP A 138 13.72 -42.75 -12.03
C ASP A 138 14.64 -43.63 -11.16
N ASN A 139 15.92 -43.26 -11.06
CA ASN A 139 16.93 -44.00 -10.29
C ASN A 139 16.97 -43.63 -8.79
N ASN A 140 15.90 -43.05 -8.23
CA ASN A 140 15.85 -42.63 -6.83
C ASN A 140 15.74 -43.76 -5.78
N THR A 141 15.68 -45.04 -6.14
CA THR A 141 15.26 -46.10 -5.18
C THR A 141 16.35 -47.02 -4.62
N THR A 142 17.65 -46.66 -4.76
CA THR A 142 18.73 -47.32 -4.01
C THR A 142 19.19 -46.45 -2.85
N TYR A 143 18.56 -46.63 -1.69
CA TYR A 143 18.99 -45.95 -0.47
C TYR A 143 19.85 -46.86 0.41
N SER A 144 20.93 -46.30 0.96
CA SER A 144 21.65 -46.86 2.10
C SER A 144 21.47 -45.92 3.29
N ALA A 145 21.13 -46.46 4.47
CA ALA A 145 21.11 -45.64 5.68
C ALA A 145 22.50 -45.08 5.99
N GLY A 146 22.59 -43.76 6.10
CA GLY A 146 23.77 -43.08 6.62
C GLY A 146 23.88 -43.24 8.14
N THR A 147 25.01 -42.84 8.71
CA THR A 147 25.25 -42.86 10.16
C THR A 147 24.10 -42.18 10.93
N GLY A 148 23.49 -42.90 11.87
CA GLY A 148 22.40 -42.40 12.73
C GLY A 148 20.99 -42.72 12.26
N LEU A 149 20.85 -43.33 11.09
CA LEU A 149 19.58 -43.84 10.58
C LEU A 149 19.62 -45.36 10.48
N ASP A 150 18.47 -46.00 10.70
CA ASP A 150 18.19 -47.38 10.35
C ASP A 150 17.23 -47.41 9.15
N LEU A 151 17.39 -48.37 8.25
CA LEU A 151 16.52 -48.55 7.09
C LEU A 151 15.99 -49.97 7.08
N ASP A 152 14.74 -50.12 7.48
CA ASP A 152 14.02 -51.40 7.46
C ASP A 152 12.81 -51.29 6.52
N HIS A 153 12.72 -52.20 5.56
CA HIS A 153 11.62 -52.28 4.58
C HIS A 153 11.22 -50.95 3.89
N GLY A 154 12.20 -50.08 3.61
CA GLY A 154 11.97 -48.79 2.94
C GLY A 154 11.57 -47.64 3.86
N VAL A 155 11.56 -47.86 5.18
CA VAL A 155 11.28 -46.83 6.18
C VAL A 155 12.57 -46.47 6.90
N PHE A 156 12.93 -45.19 6.86
CA PHE A 156 13.99 -44.66 7.70
C PHE A 156 13.49 -44.43 9.13
N SER A 157 14.25 -44.90 10.11
CA SER A 157 14.07 -44.54 11.51
C SER A 157 15.37 -43.98 12.09
N ILE A 158 15.26 -43.17 13.13
CA ILE A 158 16.43 -42.60 13.83
C ILE A 158 16.88 -43.60 14.88
N LEU A 159 18.17 -43.93 14.89
CA LEU A 159 18.73 -44.83 15.91
C LEU A 159 18.66 -44.16 17.30
N PRO A 160 18.44 -44.92 18.40
CA PRO A 160 18.31 -44.37 19.76
C PRO A 160 19.35 -43.33 20.19
N PRO A 161 20.66 -43.44 19.87
CA PRO A 161 21.65 -42.42 20.21
C PRO A 161 21.44 -41.06 19.51
N PHE A 162 20.63 -41.03 18.46
CA PHE A 162 20.37 -39.86 17.60
C PHE A 162 18.95 -39.30 17.78
N LEU A 163 18.12 -39.96 18.60
CA LEU A 163 16.84 -39.43 19.02
C LEU A 163 17.07 -38.32 20.05
N LEU A 164 16.68 -37.09 19.71
CA LEU A 164 16.59 -36.01 20.69
C LEU A 164 15.53 -36.38 21.74
N PRO A 165 15.71 -36.01 23.03
CA PRO A 165 14.71 -36.26 24.05
C PRO A 165 13.41 -35.52 23.73
N ALA A 166 12.32 -35.90 24.40
CA ALA A 166 11.11 -35.07 24.50
C ALA A 166 11.49 -33.62 24.88
N PRO A 167 10.69 -32.59 24.53
CA PRO A 167 11.04 -31.20 24.79
C PRO A 167 11.51 -31.04 26.23
N CYS A 168 12.72 -30.53 26.39
CA CYS A 168 13.32 -30.30 27.69
C CYS A 168 12.52 -29.25 28.47
N ASP A 169 12.58 -29.33 29.80
CA ASP A 169 11.94 -28.34 30.66
C ASP A 169 12.61 -26.96 30.45
N HIS A 170 11.89 -25.88 30.78
CA HIS A 170 12.39 -24.52 30.60
C HIS A 170 13.74 -24.32 31.32
N GLY A 171 14.73 -23.80 30.58
CA GLY A 171 16.11 -23.60 31.07
C GLY A 171 17.04 -24.81 30.88
N GLU A 172 16.52 -25.93 30.34
CA GLU A 172 17.32 -27.09 29.97
C GLU A 172 17.51 -27.19 28.45
N VAL A 173 18.68 -27.67 28.03
CA VAL A 173 19.00 -27.98 26.63
C VAL A 173 19.33 -29.46 26.49
N ALA A 174 19.01 -30.03 25.33
CA ALA A 174 19.42 -31.38 24.98
C ALA A 174 20.95 -31.42 24.86
N LYS A 175 21.59 -32.26 25.67
CA LYS A 175 23.04 -32.43 25.72
C LYS A 175 23.40 -33.89 25.55
N PHE A 176 24.27 -34.17 24.58
CA PHE A 176 24.79 -35.52 24.36
C PHE A 176 25.76 -35.91 25.47
N SER A 177 25.49 -37.03 26.14
CA SER A 177 26.35 -37.58 27.17
C SER A 177 27.22 -38.68 26.58
N THR A 178 28.54 -38.46 26.61
CA THR A 178 29.53 -39.46 26.20
C THR A 178 29.73 -40.58 27.23
N LYS A 179 28.97 -40.57 28.33
CA LYS A 179 29.05 -41.58 29.39
C LYS A 179 28.12 -42.77 29.11
N ASP A 180 27.00 -42.51 28.46
CA ASP A 180 25.96 -43.48 28.14
C ASP A 180 25.48 -43.41 26.68
N ASP A 181 26.11 -42.57 25.85
CA ASP A 181 25.81 -42.37 24.42
C ASP A 181 24.34 -42.01 24.14
N LEU A 182 23.74 -41.21 25.03
CA LEU A 182 22.37 -40.72 24.95
C LEU A 182 22.29 -39.21 25.10
N TRP A 183 21.22 -38.62 24.57
CA TRP A 183 20.87 -37.22 24.81
C TRP A 183 20.07 -37.09 26.11
N HIS A 184 20.49 -36.18 26.99
CA HIS A 184 19.77 -35.81 28.22
C HIS A 184 19.38 -34.34 28.19
N CYS A 185 18.29 -33.98 28.87
CA CYS A 185 18.05 -32.58 29.21
C CYS A 185 18.97 -32.19 30.37
N SER A 186 19.65 -31.05 30.25
CA SER A 186 20.45 -30.49 31.33
C SER A 186 20.39 -28.98 31.30
N ALA A 187 20.49 -28.34 32.46
CA ALA A 187 20.62 -26.89 32.57
C ALA A 187 21.62 -26.34 31.55
N ASP A 188 21.19 -25.31 30.80
CA ASP A 188 22.05 -24.70 29.80
C ASP A 188 23.33 -24.18 30.46
N ALA A 189 24.48 -24.69 29.99
CA ALA A 189 25.78 -24.25 30.47
C ALA A 189 26.21 -22.93 29.80
N THR A 190 25.40 -22.37 28.90
CA THR A 190 25.64 -21.07 28.25
C THR A 190 24.75 -19.94 28.80
N GLY A 191 24.94 -19.63 30.08
CA GLY A 191 24.57 -18.34 30.69
C GLY A 191 23.07 -18.15 30.96
N SER A 192 22.73 -17.68 32.15
CA SER A 192 21.41 -17.07 32.36
C SER A 192 21.12 -16.06 31.23
N PRO A 193 19.85 -15.89 30.81
CA PRO A 193 19.49 -14.76 29.98
C PRO A 193 20.10 -13.48 30.56
N PRO A 194 20.44 -12.48 29.73
CA PRO A 194 20.96 -11.21 30.21
C PRO A 194 20.12 -10.75 31.41
N SER A 195 20.75 -10.32 32.50
CA SER A 195 20.06 -10.06 33.78
C SER A 195 18.90 -9.07 33.69
N HIS A 196 18.82 -8.31 32.59
CA HIS A 196 17.76 -7.34 32.31
C HIS A 196 16.87 -7.71 31.12
N LEU A 197 16.75 -9.01 30.80
CA LEU A 197 15.78 -9.53 29.83
C LEU A 197 14.69 -10.32 30.57
N VAL A 198 13.43 -9.94 30.37
CA VAL A 198 12.25 -10.65 30.86
C VAL A 198 11.45 -11.14 29.66
N ILE A 199 11.11 -12.44 29.62
CA ILE A 199 10.41 -13.07 28.49
C ILE A 199 8.93 -13.27 28.83
N VAL A 200 8.04 -12.72 28.01
CA VAL A 200 6.61 -12.94 28.09
C VAL A 200 6.16 -13.85 26.96
N ALA A 201 5.54 -14.98 27.28
CA ALA A 201 4.99 -15.90 26.29
C ALA A 201 3.74 -16.61 26.82
N LYS A 202 2.79 -16.95 25.94
CA LYS A 202 1.59 -17.73 26.31
C LYS A 202 1.92 -19.08 26.94
N SER A 203 3.10 -19.61 26.65
CA SER A 203 3.68 -20.77 27.32
C SER A 203 5.22 -20.70 27.20
N GLY A 204 5.93 -21.13 28.24
CA GLY A 204 7.40 -21.26 28.22
C GLY A 204 8.21 -19.98 28.43
N GLY A 205 7.56 -18.84 28.68
CA GLY A 205 8.21 -17.58 29.12
C GLY A 205 8.22 -17.43 30.64
N ASP A 206 8.95 -16.43 31.14
CA ASP A 206 8.99 -16.06 32.56
C ASP A 206 7.62 -15.61 33.06
N PHE A 207 6.86 -14.94 32.19
CA PHE A 207 5.50 -14.48 32.45
C PHE A 207 4.56 -14.83 31.28
N VAL A 208 3.27 -14.93 31.58
CA VAL A 208 2.19 -15.11 30.59
C VAL A 208 1.42 -13.81 30.29
N SER A 209 1.64 -12.78 31.11
CA SER A 209 1.05 -11.43 31.02
C SER A 209 2.17 -10.40 30.88
N VAL A 210 1.95 -9.43 30.00
CA VAL A 210 2.87 -8.31 29.76
C VAL A 210 2.90 -7.40 30.99
N GLN A 211 1.73 -7.06 31.56
CA GLN A 211 1.67 -6.18 32.73
C GLN A 211 2.39 -6.81 33.93
N ALA A 212 2.15 -8.10 34.21
CA ALA A 212 2.80 -8.79 35.32
C ALA A 212 4.33 -8.83 35.21
N ALA A 213 4.87 -8.90 33.98
CA ALA A 213 6.30 -8.83 33.73
C ALA A 213 6.87 -7.44 34.04
N ILE A 214 6.20 -6.38 33.61
CA ILE A 214 6.58 -5.00 33.91
C ILE A 214 6.54 -4.75 35.43
N ASP A 215 5.46 -5.17 36.11
CA ASP A 215 5.29 -5.00 37.55
C ASP A 215 6.35 -5.75 38.39
N SER A 216 6.97 -6.79 37.82
CA SER A 216 8.03 -7.55 38.49
C SER A 216 9.36 -6.79 38.58
N ILE A 217 9.53 -5.75 37.76
CA ILE A 217 10.77 -4.96 37.66
C ILE A 217 10.67 -3.75 38.60
N GLY A 218 11.24 -3.88 39.80
CA GLY A 218 11.16 -2.86 40.85
C GLY A 218 12.29 -1.83 40.87
N ASP A 219 13.35 -2.02 40.09
CA ASP A 219 14.61 -1.26 40.17
C ASP A 219 15.06 -0.65 38.83
N ALA A 220 14.15 -0.52 37.86
CA ALA A 220 14.45 0.10 36.57
C ALA A 220 14.89 1.56 36.73
N ALA A 221 16.01 1.90 36.09
CA ALA A 221 16.61 3.23 36.14
C ALA A 221 17.46 3.50 34.88
N GLU A 222 17.96 4.73 34.71
CA GLU A 222 18.81 5.12 33.56
C GLU A 222 20.06 4.24 33.42
N ASP A 223 20.68 3.87 34.54
CA ASP A 223 21.84 2.98 34.61
C ASP A 223 21.47 1.50 34.77
N ASN A 224 20.17 1.20 34.83
CA ASN A 224 19.61 -0.14 35.03
C ASN A 224 18.36 -0.40 34.15
N PRO A 225 18.46 -0.30 32.81
CA PRO A 225 17.32 -0.49 31.92
C PRO A 225 17.01 -1.97 31.70
N TYR A 226 15.72 -2.28 31.50
CA TYR A 226 15.23 -3.63 31.24
C TYR A 226 14.56 -3.75 29.88
N LEU A 227 14.65 -4.92 29.28
CA LEU A 227 13.89 -5.33 28.10
C LEU A 227 12.87 -6.39 28.51
N VAL A 228 11.59 -6.10 28.28
CA VAL A 228 10.51 -7.08 28.25
C VAL A 228 10.32 -7.50 26.79
N TRP A 229 10.70 -8.72 26.46
CA TRP A 229 10.46 -9.30 25.13
C TRP A 229 9.18 -10.15 25.14
N VAL A 230 8.27 -9.88 24.22
CA VAL A 230 6.96 -10.52 24.14
C VAL A 230 6.90 -11.42 22.90
N ALA A 231 6.75 -12.72 23.13
CA ALA A 231 6.61 -13.71 22.08
C ALA A 231 5.35 -13.49 21.21
N PRO A 232 5.25 -14.15 20.05
CA PRO A 232 4.03 -14.11 19.25
C PRO A 232 2.79 -14.58 20.03
N GLY A 233 1.67 -13.89 19.84
CA GLY A 233 0.40 -14.19 20.48
C GLY A 233 -0.47 -12.95 20.66
N VAL A 234 -1.72 -13.18 21.07
CA VAL A 234 -2.70 -12.13 21.39
C VAL A 234 -2.83 -11.99 22.90
N TYR A 235 -2.51 -10.82 23.44
CA TYR A 235 -2.50 -10.47 24.85
C TYR A 235 -3.64 -9.50 25.13
N ASP A 236 -4.74 -10.03 25.66
CA ASP A 236 -5.92 -9.25 26.09
C ASP A 236 -5.68 -8.69 27.49
N GLU A 237 -5.02 -7.55 27.55
CA GLU A 237 -4.69 -6.84 28.78
C GLU A 237 -4.42 -5.35 28.48
N GLN A 238 -4.68 -4.49 29.46
CA GLN A 238 -4.19 -3.13 29.44
C GLN A 238 -2.75 -3.12 29.94
N VAL A 239 -1.87 -2.37 29.28
CA VAL A 239 -0.44 -2.28 29.63
C VAL A 239 -0.09 -0.84 29.98
N THR A 240 0.48 -0.64 31.16
CA THR A 240 1.11 0.61 31.58
C THR A 240 2.60 0.39 31.65
N MET A 241 3.35 1.04 30.76
CA MET A 241 4.82 0.96 30.75
C MET A 241 5.40 1.63 32.00
N ALA A 242 6.60 1.20 32.40
CA ALA A 242 7.37 1.81 33.48
C ALA A 242 8.63 2.49 32.91
N PRO A 243 9.10 3.61 33.50
CA PRO A 243 10.30 4.28 33.02
C PRO A 243 11.50 3.32 32.95
N TYR A 244 12.30 3.44 31.87
CA TYR A 244 13.47 2.58 31.59
C TYR A 244 13.17 1.08 31.39
N VAL A 245 11.89 0.70 31.26
CA VAL A 245 11.47 -0.64 30.83
C VAL A 245 11.05 -0.57 29.35
N HIS A 246 11.85 -1.20 28.50
CA HIS A 246 11.62 -1.31 27.07
C HIS A 246 10.73 -2.51 26.77
N LEU A 247 9.80 -2.38 25.82
CA LEU A 247 8.88 -3.43 25.41
C LEU A 247 9.08 -3.72 23.91
N GLN A 248 9.37 -4.97 23.57
CA GLN A 248 9.57 -5.40 22.19
C GLN A 248 8.80 -6.69 21.89
N GLY A 249 8.03 -6.70 20.81
CA GLY A 249 7.38 -7.91 20.30
C GLY A 249 8.22 -8.67 19.28
N ALA A 250 7.60 -9.69 18.66
CA ALA A 250 8.20 -10.47 17.58
C ALA A 250 7.90 -9.91 16.17
N GLY A 251 7.09 -8.86 16.06
CA GLY A 251 6.67 -8.21 14.81
C GLY A 251 5.20 -7.74 14.85
N GLN A 252 4.87 -6.77 14.00
CA GLN A 252 3.48 -6.35 13.75
C GLN A 252 2.64 -7.56 13.29
N GLY A 253 1.43 -7.70 13.83
CA GLY A 253 0.53 -8.83 13.60
C GLY A 253 0.97 -10.17 14.21
N ALA A 254 2.23 -10.31 14.64
CA ALA A 254 2.73 -11.50 15.33
C ALA A 254 2.52 -11.40 16.84
N THR A 255 2.86 -10.26 17.44
CA THR A 255 2.60 -9.93 18.85
C THR A 255 1.54 -8.83 18.90
N ILE A 256 0.38 -9.14 19.49
CA ILE A 256 -0.77 -8.22 19.54
C ILE A 256 -1.13 -8.00 21.01
N ILE A 257 -1.10 -6.75 21.47
CA ILE A 257 -1.67 -6.33 22.76
C ILE A 257 -3.01 -5.67 22.45
N THR A 258 -4.10 -6.12 23.08
CA THR A 258 -5.44 -5.62 22.77
C THR A 258 -6.34 -5.45 23.96
N LYS A 259 -7.30 -4.53 23.86
CA LYS A 259 -8.39 -4.37 24.82
C LYS A 259 -9.67 -3.89 24.17
N SER A 260 -10.81 -4.14 24.81
CA SER A 260 -12.15 -3.78 24.29
C SER A 260 -13.17 -3.42 25.37
N ASP A 261 -12.72 -3.23 26.62
CA ASP A 261 -13.55 -2.92 27.79
C ASP A 261 -12.95 -1.77 28.63
N THR A 262 -12.04 -1.00 28.04
CA THR A 262 -11.39 0.16 28.63
C THR A 262 -10.97 1.14 27.55
N SER A 263 -10.91 2.42 27.93
CA SER A 263 -10.57 3.52 27.03
C SER A 263 -9.16 3.42 26.44
N VAL A 264 -8.17 2.84 27.14
CA VAL A 264 -6.76 2.81 26.70
C VAL A 264 -6.20 1.40 26.73
N THR A 265 -5.56 0.94 25.64
CA THR A 265 -4.86 -0.36 25.65
C THR A 265 -3.45 -0.24 26.19
N LEU A 266 -2.67 0.77 25.77
CA LEU A 266 -1.28 0.94 26.22
C LEU A 266 -0.95 2.38 26.62
N TYR A 267 -0.45 2.57 27.84
CA TYR A 267 0.14 3.83 28.32
C TYR A 267 1.66 3.79 28.18
N LEU A 268 2.23 4.81 27.52
CA LEU A 268 3.67 5.02 27.43
C LEU A 268 4.24 5.60 28.72
N ALA A 269 5.55 5.44 28.94
CA ALA A 269 6.29 6.02 30.05
C ALA A 269 7.60 6.66 29.59
N ALA A 270 8.17 7.51 30.44
CA ALA A 270 9.42 8.23 30.14
C ALA A 270 10.61 7.28 29.88
N TYR A 271 11.47 7.64 28.93
CA TYR A 271 12.71 6.91 28.61
C TYR A 271 12.50 5.44 28.26
N THR A 272 11.39 5.13 27.61
CA THR A 272 11.05 3.76 27.17
C THR A 272 11.13 3.62 25.66
N SER A 273 11.13 2.36 25.19
CA SER A 273 10.84 2.08 23.77
C SER A 273 9.79 1.00 23.62
N LEU A 274 8.83 1.22 22.74
CA LEU A 274 7.83 0.25 22.29
C LEU A 274 8.15 -0.15 20.85
N ARG A 275 8.37 -1.45 20.59
CA ARG A 275 8.83 -1.91 19.27
C ARG A 275 8.20 -3.21 18.79
N ASP A 276 8.09 -3.34 17.47
CA ASP A 276 7.84 -4.60 16.77
C ASP A 276 6.57 -5.35 17.25
N LEU A 277 5.45 -4.66 17.39
CA LEU A 277 4.18 -5.25 17.81
C LEU A 277 2.97 -4.47 17.31
N THR A 278 1.78 -5.03 17.48
CA THR A 278 0.49 -4.36 17.27
C THR A 278 -0.15 -4.04 18.61
N VAL A 279 -0.66 -2.83 18.77
CA VAL A 279 -1.54 -2.40 19.88
C VAL A 279 -2.90 -2.07 19.28
N SER A 280 -3.97 -2.69 19.78
CA SER A 280 -5.32 -2.51 19.25
C SER A 280 -6.35 -2.28 20.35
N ASN A 281 -7.16 -1.24 20.21
CA ASN A 281 -8.30 -0.97 21.07
C ASN A 281 -9.61 -1.01 20.28
N ASN A 282 -10.54 -1.85 20.75
CA ASN A 282 -11.85 -2.09 20.13
C ASN A 282 -12.99 -1.81 21.13
N ASP A 283 -12.74 -0.90 22.08
CA ASP A 283 -13.72 -0.47 23.09
C ASP A 283 -14.66 0.61 22.53
N ASP A 284 -15.96 0.52 22.84
CA ASP A 284 -16.98 1.45 22.32
C ASP A 284 -17.23 2.66 23.23
N SER A 285 -16.34 2.95 24.19
CA SER A 285 -16.50 4.10 25.07
C SER A 285 -16.40 5.43 24.35
N TRP A 286 -16.62 6.51 25.11
CA TRP A 286 -16.58 7.87 24.59
C TRP A 286 -15.24 8.20 23.89
N GLU A 287 -14.14 7.68 24.44
CA GLU A 287 -12.78 7.86 23.92
C GLU A 287 -12.04 6.52 23.91
N THR A 288 -11.47 6.16 22.76
CA THR A 288 -10.77 4.90 22.56
C THR A 288 -9.36 5.19 22.07
N TYR A 289 -8.35 4.71 22.80
CA TYR A 289 -6.92 4.91 22.51
C TYR A 289 -6.24 3.55 22.38
N ALA A 290 -5.54 3.32 21.27
CA ALA A 290 -4.60 2.20 21.21
C ALA A 290 -3.37 2.52 22.08
N ILE A 291 -2.73 3.67 21.82
CA ILE A 291 -1.57 4.16 22.56
C ILE A 291 -1.81 5.58 23.09
N LEU A 292 -1.52 5.81 24.37
CA LEU A 292 -1.59 7.14 24.99
C LEU A 292 -0.27 7.49 25.69
N ALA A 293 0.23 8.70 25.43
CA ALA A 293 1.24 9.37 26.24
C ALA A 293 0.64 10.66 26.81
N SER A 294 0.73 10.82 28.13
CA SER A 294 0.13 11.95 28.84
C SER A 294 1.16 12.65 29.73
N ALA A 295 1.03 13.98 29.82
CA ALA A 295 1.86 14.79 30.71
C ALA A 295 1.67 14.43 32.19
N SER A 296 0.55 13.81 32.58
CA SER A 296 0.37 13.24 33.93
C SER A 296 1.47 12.24 34.31
N ASP A 297 2.05 11.59 33.30
CA ASP A 297 3.06 10.54 33.43
C ASP A 297 4.46 11.02 32.98
N ASN A 298 4.59 12.31 32.65
CA ASN A 298 5.85 12.97 32.28
C ASN A 298 6.59 12.23 31.14
N VAL A 299 5.84 11.77 30.13
CA VAL A 299 6.32 10.88 29.06
C VAL A 299 7.29 11.61 28.15
N THR A 300 8.56 11.61 28.52
CA THR A 300 9.65 12.24 27.78
C THR A 300 10.67 11.21 27.33
N GLY A 301 11.29 11.43 26.17
CA GLY A 301 12.31 10.50 25.65
C GLY A 301 11.79 9.10 25.31
N ALA A 302 10.47 8.97 25.08
CA ALA A 302 9.87 7.72 24.66
C ALA A 302 10.04 7.54 23.14
N LEU A 303 10.23 6.29 22.72
CA LEU A 303 10.36 5.88 21.32
C LEU A 303 9.31 4.83 20.97
N VAL A 304 8.55 5.06 19.91
CA VAL A 304 7.68 4.04 19.30
C VAL A 304 8.24 3.72 17.93
N ALA A 305 8.68 2.48 17.69
CA ALA A 305 9.35 2.11 16.44
C ALA A 305 8.81 0.81 15.84
N ASN A 306 8.42 0.84 14.57
CA ASN A 306 7.86 -0.33 13.86
C ASN A 306 6.65 -0.95 14.61
N VAL A 307 5.74 -0.10 15.07
CA VAL A 307 4.52 -0.50 15.79
C VAL A 307 3.31 -0.25 14.91
N GLU A 308 2.30 -1.10 15.03
CA GLU A 308 0.96 -0.85 14.50
C GLU A 308 0.02 -0.48 15.66
N ALA A 309 -0.69 0.63 15.55
CA ALA A 309 -1.58 1.17 16.59
C ALA A 309 -2.98 1.41 16.02
N GLN A 310 -3.97 0.66 16.48
CA GLN A 310 -5.32 0.63 15.90
C GLN A 310 -6.39 0.97 16.94
N ALA A 311 -7.23 1.96 16.67
CA ALA A 311 -8.50 2.15 17.38
C ALA A 311 -9.66 1.87 16.40
N LEU A 312 -10.35 0.74 16.53
CA LEU A 312 -11.26 0.23 15.49
C LEU A 312 -12.74 0.45 15.80
N ASP A 313 -13.10 0.47 17.07
CA ASP A 313 -14.46 0.76 17.53
C ASP A 313 -14.36 1.92 18.51
N SER A 314 -15.23 2.93 18.40
CA SER A 314 -15.32 4.02 19.38
C SER A 314 -16.70 4.66 19.35
N GLY A 315 -17.18 5.08 20.51
CA GLY A 315 -18.44 5.81 20.61
C GLY A 315 -18.35 7.22 20.04
N THR A 316 -17.26 7.96 20.29
CA THR A 316 -17.13 9.36 19.81
C THR A 316 -15.74 9.70 19.32
N TYR A 317 -14.68 9.38 20.06
CA TYR A 317 -13.31 9.75 19.70
C TYR A 317 -12.40 8.51 19.60
N ALA A 318 -11.90 8.21 18.42
CA ALA A 318 -10.93 7.13 18.21
C ALA A 318 -9.53 7.70 17.97
N TYR A 319 -8.54 7.16 18.69
CA TYR A 319 -7.14 7.57 18.64
C TYR A 319 -6.22 6.37 18.43
N GLY A 320 -5.54 6.31 17.28
CA GLY A 320 -4.48 5.32 17.07
C GLY A 320 -3.32 5.57 18.04
N CYS A 321 -2.80 6.80 18.06
CA CYS A 321 -1.82 7.27 19.03
C CYS A 321 -2.12 8.71 19.45
N ALA A 322 -2.15 8.97 20.75
CA ALA A 322 -2.36 10.30 21.31
C ALA A 322 -1.19 10.72 22.22
N LEU A 323 -0.69 11.94 22.01
CA LEU A 323 0.35 12.60 22.79
C LEU A 323 -0.22 13.90 23.37
N GLU A 324 -0.27 14.02 24.69
CA GLU A 324 -1.04 15.08 25.34
C GLU A 324 -0.25 15.80 26.43
N GLY A 325 -0.24 17.14 26.37
CA GLY A 325 0.31 18.01 27.40
C GLY A 325 1.80 18.36 27.24
N ALA A 326 2.22 19.46 27.89
CA ALA A 326 3.54 20.07 27.76
C ALA A 326 4.75 19.20 28.17
N ASP A 327 4.53 18.19 29.02
CA ASP A 327 5.58 17.28 29.51
C ASP A 327 5.56 15.93 28.75
N THR A 328 5.11 15.96 27.50
CA THR A 328 5.05 14.80 26.60
C THR A 328 5.94 15.03 25.38
N SER A 329 6.97 14.20 25.19
CA SER A 329 7.80 14.17 23.98
C SER A 329 8.08 12.75 23.53
N VAL A 330 7.67 12.42 22.29
CA VAL A 330 7.77 11.07 21.74
C VAL A 330 8.36 11.10 20.32
N THR A 331 9.30 10.19 20.06
CA THR A 331 9.79 9.91 18.70
C THR A 331 9.03 8.73 18.12
N LEU A 332 8.46 8.88 16.93
CA LEU A 332 7.68 7.88 16.21
C LEU A 332 8.45 7.50 14.93
N LEU A 333 8.99 6.27 14.88
CA LEU A 333 9.74 5.75 13.73
C LEU A 333 8.92 4.65 13.06
N ASP A 334 8.47 4.87 11.82
CA ASP A 334 7.69 3.89 11.06
C ASP A 334 6.45 3.36 11.82
N LEU A 335 5.76 4.24 12.55
CA LEU A 335 4.48 3.92 13.18
C LEU A 335 3.39 3.79 12.11
N THR A 336 2.64 2.69 12.15
CA THR A 336 1.39 2.54 11.41
C THR A 336 0.22 2.80 12.36
N ALA A 337 -0.36 4.00 12.32
CA ALA A 337 -1.50 4.35 13.15
C ALA A 337 -2.80 4.37 12.33
N HIS A 338 -3.86 3.79 12.89
CA HIS A 338 -5.18 3.73 12.30
C HIS A 338 -6.26 4.07 13.33
N ALA A 339 -7.24 4.87 12.92
CA ALA A 339 -8.44 5.12 13.74
C ALA A 339 -9.71 5.13 12.88
N GLU A 340 -10.71 4.37 13.31
CA GLU A 340 -12.04 4.29 12.69
C GLU A 340 -13.15 4.07 13.73
N GLY A 341 -14.40 3.98 13.27
CA GLY A 341 -15.58 3.71 14.11
C GLY A 341 -16.12 4.92 14.89
N GLY A 342 -15.27 5.87 15.27
CA GLY A 342 -15.66 7.06 16.02
C GLY A 342 -16.41 8.14 15.22
N THR A 343 -17.02 9.09 15.93
CA THR A 343 -17.53 10.33 15.32
C THR A 343 -16.39 11.23 14.86
N TYR A 344 -15.29 11.22 15.61
CA TYR A 344 -14.04 11.90 15.36
C TYR A 344 -12.88 10.90 15.42
N ASN A 345 -12.14 10.77 14.33
CA ASN A 345 -11.04 9.80 14.26
C ASN A 345 -9.71 10.51 14.06
N TYR A 346 -8.70 10.06 14.80
CA TYR A 346 -7.35 10.60 14.84
C TYR A 346 -6.33 9.47 14.76
N ALA A 347 -5.59 9.36 13.66
CA ALA A 347 -4.52 8.36 13.64
C ALA A 347 -3.39 8.79 14.59
N LEU A 348 -2.99 10.06 14.51
CA LEU A 348 -2.08 10.69 15.45
C LEU A 348 -2.66 12.01 15.99
N GLN A 349 -2.71 12.14 17.30
CA GLN A 349 -2.98 13.39 18.01
C GLN A 349 -1.72 13.88 18.75
N VAL A 350 -1.40 15.17 18.61
CA VAL A 350 -0.37 15.89 19.37
C VAL A 350 -1.03 17.16 19.91
N LEU A 351 -1.17 17.26 21.23
CA LEU A 351 -2.05 18.25 21.85
C LEU A 351 -1.39 19.00 23.01
N ASP A 352 -1.75 20.28 23.13
CA ASP A 352 -1.55 21.13 24.32
C ASP A 352 -0.12 21.13 24.91
N GLY A 353 0.87 21.34 24.05
CA GLY A 353 2.27 21.46 24.43
C GLY A 353 3.10 20.21 24.16
N ALA A 354 2.48 19.10 23.76
CA ALA A 354 3.19 17.89 23.41
C ALA A 354 4.09 18.09 22.16
N ALA A 355 5.19 17.34 22.11
CA ALA A 355 6.13 17.35 21.01
C ALA A 355 6.24 15.97 20.35
N ALA A 356 6.13 15.95 19.01
CA ALA A 356 6.29 14.73 18.22
C ALA A 356 7.40 14.90 17.18
N ILE A 357 8.33 13.95 17.16
CA ILE A 357 9.26 13.76 16.03
C ILE A 357 8.81 12.50 15.30
N VAL A 358 8.51 12.62 14.01
CA VAL A 358 7.94 11.56 13.20
C VAL A 358 8.82 11.31 11.98
N GLU A 359 9.32 10.09 11.84
CA GLU A 359 10.09 9.64 10.68
C GLU A 359 9.39 8.45 10.04
N GLY A 360 8.91 8.63 8.81
CA GLY A 360 8.19 7.61 8.06
C GLY A 360 6.78 7.32 8.60
N GLY A 361 6.34 6.08 8.45
CA GLY A 361 5.05 5.62 8.96
C GLY A 361 3.82 6.01 8.12
N SER A 362 2.69 5.42 8.49
CA SER A 362 1.39 5.59 7.84
C SER A 362 0.33 5.94 8.87
N TYR A 363 -0.37 7.05 8.64
CA TYR A 363 -1.36 7.62 9.55
C TYR A 363 -2.70 7.67 8.81
N THR A 364 -3.62 6.80 9.19
CA THR A 364 -4.86 6.60 8.42
C THR A 364 -6.10 6.72 9.27
N THR A 365 -7.13 7.35 8.71
CA THR A 365 -8.45 7.41 9.36
C THR A 365 -9.53 7.05 8.36
N ALA A 366 -10.52 6.27 8.81
CA ALA A 366 -11.64 5.81 7.99
C ALA A 366 -12.95 5.85 8.78
N GLY A 367 -14.07 5.53 8.12
CA GLY A 367 -15.33 5.16 8.77
C GLY A 367 -15.94 6.15 9.76
N GLY A 368 -15.63 7.45 9.67
CA GLY A 368 -15.98 8.43 10.69
C GLY A 368 -17.33 9.10 10.51
N GLY A 369 -17.98 9.47 11.62
CA GLY A 369 -19.28 10.14 11.59
C GLY A 369 -19.25 11.60 11.14
N THR A 370 -18.28 12.40 11.62
CA THR A 370 -18.23 13.87 11.39
C THR A 370 -16.87 14.38 10.91
N ILE A 371 -15.76 14.00 11.54
CA ILE A 371 -14.43 14.52 11.16
C ILE A 371 -13.37 13.42 11.26
N ASN A 372 -12.60 13.27 10.20
CA ASN A 372 -11.42 12.41 10.19
C ASN A 372 -10.16 13.26 10.02
N ARG A 373 -9.18 13.03 10.90
CA ARG A 373 -7.89 13.70 10.87
C ARG A 373 -6.79 12.66 10.92
N ALA A 374 -6.04 12.47 9.85
CA ALA A 374 -4.91 11.53 9.90
C ALA A 374 -3.88 12.01 10.93
N ILE A 375 -3.49 13.28 10.87
CA ILE A 375 -2.66 13.91 11.88
C ILE A 375 -3.34 15.18 12.39
N TYR A 376 -3.46 15.30 13.71
CA TYR A 376 -3.98 16.47 14.40
C TYR A 376 -2.92 16.99 15.37
N SER A 377 -2.33 18.14 15.07
CA SER A 377 -1.40 18.85 15.95
C SER A 377 -2.00 20.20 16.32
N SER A 378 -2.25 20.45 17.59
CA SER A 378 -2.88 21.71 18.03
C SER A 378 -2.58 22.04 19.49
N GLY A 379 -2.79 23.29 19.88
CA GLY A 379 -2.57 23.76 21.24
C GLY A 379 -1.30 24.61 21.38
N SER A 380 -1.22 25.35 22.48
CA SER A 380 -0.10 26.25 22.73
C SER A 380 1.17 25.45 23.04
N GLY A 381 2.27 25.74 22.35
CA GLY A 381 3.55 25.06 22.56
C GLY A 381 3.66 23.69 21.89
N THR A 382 2.61 23.22 21.22
CA THR A 382 2.61 21.93 20.52
C THR A 382 3.53 21.97 19.29
N THR A 383 4.39 20.96 19.15
CA THR A 383 5.32 20.84 18.01
C THR A 383 5.18 19.52 17.28
N LEU A 384 5.25 19.57 15.96
CA LEU A 384 5.27 18.39 15.09
C LEU A 384 6.41 18.52 14.07
N GLU A 385 7.39 17.63 14.13
CA GLU A 385 8.40 17.48 13.08
C GLU A 385 8.12 16.17 12.34
N ALA A 386 7.76 16.24 11.05
CA ALA A 386 7.35 15.07 10.27
C ALA A 386 8.17 14.94 8.99
N THR A 387 8.83 13.79 8.80
CA THR A 387 9.65 13.49 7.63
C THR A 387 9.14 12.24 6.93
N GLY A 388 8.81 12.33 5.64
CA GLY A 388 8.48 11.17 4.80
C GLY A 388 7.21 10.43 5.18
N VAL A 389 6.26 11.10 5.86
CA VAL A 389 5.03 10.46 6.37
C VAL A 389 4.00 10.23 5.27
N ARG A 390 3.15 9.21 5.43
CA ARG A 390 1.91 9.04 4.66
C ARG A 390 0.69 9.29 5.55
N ALA A 391 0.08 10.45 5.46
CA ALA A 391 -1.15 10.81 6.17
C ALA A 391 -2.36 10.76 5.22
N VAL A 392 -3.35 9.92 5.53
CA VAL A 392 -4.55 9.72 4.69
C VAL A 392 -5.82 9.76 5.54
N ALA A 393 -6.70 10.71 5.25
CA ALA A 393 -7.98 10.83 5.93
C ALA A 393 -9.14 10.60 4.96
N GLU A 394 -9.91 9.54 5.17
CA GLU A 394 -11.07 9.19 4.35
C GLU A 394 -12.34 9.30 5.19
N ASN A 395 -13.36 10.01 4.71
CA ASN A 395 -14.61 10.18 5.44
C ASN A 395 -15.82 10.08 4.51
N THR A 396 -16.78 9.25 4.90
CA THR A 396 -17.99 8.95 4.12
C THR A 396 -19.16 9.88 4.41
N SER A 397 -19.14 10.68 5.48
CA SER A 397 -20.27 11.56 5.85
C SER A 397 -19.90 12.98 6.28
N GLY A 398 -18.61 13.27 6.53
CA GLY A 398 -18.14 14.54 7.07
C GLY A 398 -16.85 15.07 6.44
N GLY A 399 -16.15 15.92 7.18
CA GLY A 399 -14.93 16.56 6.69
C GLY A 399 -13.66 15.72 6.93
N SER A 400 -12.71 15.80 6.01
CA SER A 400 -11.44 15.06 6.08
C SER A 400 -10.25 15.99 6.05
N ARG A 401 -9.25 15.72 6.88
CA ARG A 401 -8.00 16.48 6.94
C ARG A 401 -6.84 15.51 7.03
N ALA A 402 -5.93 15.53 6.06
CA ALA A 402 -4.73 14.73 6.19
C ALA A 402 -3.84 15.29 7.32
N LEU A 403 -3.64 16.61 7.33
CA LEU A 403 -3.05 17.32 8.45
C LEU A 403 -3.94 18.48 8.89
N TYR A 404 -4.21 18.55 10.19
CA TYR A 404 -4.65 19.76 10.87
C TYR A 404 -3.50 20.27 11.74
N ASN A 405 -3.04 21.49 11.49
CA ASN A 405 -2.03 22.17 12.29
C ASN A 405 -2.62 23.43 12.94
N GLY A 406 -2.63 23.45 14.27
CA GLY A 406 -2.89 24.62 15.10
C GLY A 406 -1.74 24.98 16.05
N GLY A 407 -0.60 24.28 15.92
CA GLY A 407 0.65 24.54 16.64
C GLY A 407 1.78 24.89 15.68
N SER A 408 3.01 24.46 15.98
CA SER A 408 4.16 24.60 15.09
C SER A 408 4.47 23.28 14.40
N ALA A 409 4.41 23.24 13.07
CA ALA A 409 4.69 22.04 12.29
C ALA A 409 5.81 22.28 11.27
N THR A 410 6.77 21.35 11.21
CA THR A 410 7.82 21.29 10.20
C THR A 410 7.69 19.98 9.43
N LEU A 411 7.42 20.06 8.13
CA LEU A 411 7.18 18.92 7.27
C LEU A 411 8.29 18.79 6.21
N ARG A 412 8.81 17.58 6.02
CA ARG A 412 9.85 17.26 5.02
C ARG A 412 9.42 16.07 4.16
N GLY A 413 8.99 16.34 2.93
CA GLY A 413 8.42 15.33 2.04
C GLY A 413 7.08 14.80 2.55
N GLY A 414 6.71 13.60 2.09
CA GLY A 414 5.49 12.92 2.54
C GLY A 414 4.24 13.26 1.71
N LEU A 415 3.22 12.44 1.92
CA LEU A 415 1.90 12.53 1.31
C LEU A 415 0.87 12.88 2.38
N TYR A 416 0.07 13.92 2.10
CA TYR A 416 -1.02 14.41 2.93
C TYR A 416 -2.30 14.39 2.10
N ALA A 417 -2.99 13.26 2.09
CA ALA A 417 -4.18 13.01 1.28
C ALA A 417 -5.46 13.04 2.11
N ALA A 418 -6.49 13.71 1.62
CA ALA A 418 -7.82 13.70 2.21
C ALA A 418 -8.90 13.41 1.17
N ASP A 419 -9.79 12.47 1.48
CA ASP A 419 -11.01 12.20 0.74
C ASP A 419 -12.21 12.40 1.68
N GLY A 420 -13.14 13.29 1.34
CA GLY A 420 -14.25 13.63 2.21
C GLY A 420 -15.57 13.88 1.50
N ALA A 421 -16.64 13.26 2.01
CA ALA A 421 -18.02 13.57 1.67
C ALA A 421 -18.49 14.98 2.14
N GLY A 422 -17.64 15.71 2.86
CA GLY A 422 -17.82 17.11 3.24
C GLY A 422 -16.73 18.01 2.67
N THR A 423 -16.12 18.81 3.55
CA THR A 423 -14.95 19.63 3.20
C THR A 423 -13.68 18.80 3.35
N ALA A 424 -12.84 18.76 2.32
CA ALA A 424 -11.59 18.03 2.31
C ALA A 424 -10.38 18.97 2.29
N TYR A 425 -9.37 18.64 3.09
CA TYR A 425 -8.13 19.40 3.23
C TYR A 425 -6.93 18.46 3.16
N GLY A 426 -6.01 18.68 2.22
CA GLY A 426 -4.70 18.07 2.30
C GLY A 426 -4.02 18.57 3.58
N ILE A 427 -3.86 19.89 3.69
CA ILE A 427 -3.32 20.55 4.89
C ILE A 427 -4.24 21.69 5.32
N HIS A 428 -4.63 21.71 6.58
CA HIS A 428 -5.35 22.82 7.21
C HIS A 428 -4.48 23.44 8.30
N ASN A 429 -3.91 24.62 8.01
CA ASN A 429 -3.11 25.40 8.95
C ASN A 429 -3.95 26.53 9.52
N VAL A 430 -4.27 26.49 10.81
CA VAL A 430 -5.28 27.37 11.42
C VAL A 430 -4.99 27.69 12.87
N GLY A 431 -5.17 28.95 13.25
CA GLY A 431 -5.07 29.39 14.64
C GLY A 431 -4.19 30.63 14.80
N SER A 432 -4.23 31.24 15.99
CA SER A 432 -3.57 32.52 16.24
C SER A 432 -2.05 32.45 16.39
N ASN A 433 -1.50 31.26 16.63
CA ASN A 433 -0.06 31.00 16.76
C ASN A 433 0.39 29.81 15.91
N ALA A 434 -0.42 29.42 14.92
CA ALA A 434 -0.10 28.28 14.08
C ALA A 434 0.99 28.67 13.07
N PHE A 435 2.07 27.90 13.04
CA PHE A 435 3.16 28.05 12.07
C PHE A 435 3.38 26.73 11.34
N LEU A 436 3.49 26.81 10.01
CA LEU A 436 3.78 25.66 9.17
C LEU A 436 5.00 25.95 8.30
N GLU A 437 6.05 25.15 8.42
CA GLU A 437 7.16 25.10 7.47
C GLU A 437 7.09 23.78 6.70
N ALA A 438 6.95 23.82 5.37
CA ALA A 438 6.78 22.63 4.56
C ALA A 438 7.78 22.57 3.41
N HIS A 439 8.53 21.47 3.30
CA HIS A 439 9.55 21.23 2.27
C HIS A 439 9.15 20.06 1.39
N SER A 440 8.92 20.30 0.10
CA SER A 440 8.66 19.26 -0.92
C SER A 440 7.52 18.29 -0.55
N VAL A 441 6.47 18.80 0.09
CA VAL A 441 5.29 18.01 0.50
C VAL A 441 4.33 17.78 -0.67
N THR A 442 3.61 16.65 -0.65
CA THR A 442 2.48 16.40 -1.57
C THR A 442 1.19 16.48 -0.76
N ALA A 443 0.37 17.51 -0.98
CA ALA A 443 -0.93 17.68 -0.36
C ALA A 443 -2.03 17.52 -1.39
N GLU A 444 -2.90 16.52 -1.19
CA GLU A 444 -3.96 16.15 -2.12
C GLU A 444 -5.30 16.10 -1.41
N ALA A 445 -6.29 16.77 -1.98
CA ALA A 445 -7.65 16.73 -1.45
C ALA A 445 -8.64 16.39 -2.56
N LEU A 446 -9.52 15.44 -2.27
CA LEU A 446 -10.69 15.08 -3.05
C LEU A 446 -11.92 15.30 -2.17
N GLY A 447 -12.87 16.11 -2.65
CA GLY A 447 -14.06 16.42 -1.86
C GLY A 447 -15.30 16.59 -2.71
N VAL A 448 -16.46 16.54 -2.07
CA VAL A 448 -17.75 16.79 -2.74
C VAL A 448 -18.31 18.19 -2.46
N ASN A 449 -17.77 18.91 -1.49
CA ASN A 449 -18.11 20.31 -1.21
C ASN A 449 -16.94 21.26 -1.45
N GLN A 450 -16.33 21.80 -0.39
CA GLN A 450 -15.14 22.64 -0.53
C GLN A 450 -13.90 21.75 -0.43
N THR A 451 -12.93 21.98 -1.30
CA THR A 451 -11.73 21.14 -1.37
C THR A 451 -10.48 22.01 -1.45
N TYR A 452 -9.49 21.73 -0.60
CA TYR A 452 -8.28 22.54 -0.48
C TYR A 452 -7.02 21.69 -0.45
N GLY A 453 -6.04 22.01 -1.30
CA GLY A 453 -4.71 21.41 -1.17
C GLY A 453 -4.07 21.87 0.14
N LEU A 454 -3.99 23.18 0.33
CA LEU A 454 -3.68 23.82 1.62
C LEU A 454 -4.63 25.00 1.89
N HIS A 455 -5.16 25.04 3.11
CA HIS A 455 -5.93 26.18 3.62
C HIS A 455 -5.19 26.78 4.82
N ASN A 456 -4.80 28.06 4.68
CA ASN A 456 -4.16 28.87 5.71
C ASN A 456 -5.17 29.89 6.28
N ASP A 457 -5.65 29.66 7.50
CA ASP A 457 -6.76 30.39 8.13
C ASP A 457 -6.38 31.04 9.46
N GLY A 458 -7.21 31.97 9.95
CA GLY A 458 -6.98 32.69 11.20
C GLY A 458 -5.75 33.60 11.15
N ASP A 459 -4.93 33.64 12.20
CA ASP A 459 -3.65 34.37 12.20
C ASP A 459 -2.46 33.46 11.82
N ALA A 460 -2.73 32.31 11.19
CA ALA A 460 -1.72 31.31 10.89
C ALA A 460 -0.70 31.79 9.85
N SER A 461 0.54 31.36 10.02
CA SER A 461 1.64 31.64 9.09
C SER A 461 2.15 30.35 8.44
N ALA A 462 2.52 30.41 7.17
CA ALA A 462 3.08 29.27 6.45
C ALA A 462 4.26 29.65 5.55
N GLU A 463 5.29 28.81 5.53
CA GLU A 463 6.44 28.86 4.63
C GLU A 463 6.53 27.56 3.83
N LEU A 464 6.40 27.66 2.51
CA LEU A 464 6.35 26.52 1.59
C LEU A 464 7.56 26.54 0.65
N HIS A 465 8.33 25.45 0.66
CA HIS A 465 9.56 25.27 -0.12
C HIS A 465 9.43 24.03 -1.02
N GLY A 466 8.94 24.24 -2.25
CA GLY A 466 8.61 23.16 -3.17
C GLY A 466 7.34 22.40 -2.80
N GLY A 467 7.04 21.34 -3.55
CA GLY A 467 5.87 20.48 -3.33
C GLY A 467 4.67 20.84 -4.20
N SER A 468 3.63 20.03 -4.08
CA SER A 468 2.38 20.13 -4.84
C SER A 468 1.17 20.18 -3.93
N PHE A 469 0.28 21.12 -4.20
CA PHE A 469 -0.95 21.36 -3.44
C PHE A 469 -2.14 21.29 -4.40
N THR A 470 -2.85 20.17 -4.36
CA THR A 470 -3.86 19.81 -5.35
C THR A 470 -5.22 19.66 -4.69
N ALA A 471 -6.23 20.34 -5.21
CA ALA A 471 -7.63 20.21 -4.83
C ALA A 471 -8.48 19.77 -6.02
N ARG A 472 -9.24 18.69 -5.85
CA ARG A 472 -10.10 18.10 -6.90
C ARG A 472 -11.55 17.96 -6.45
N ALA A 473 -12.46 18.17 -7.39
CA ALA A 473 -13.89 17.95 -7.24
C ALA A 473 -14.60 18.79 -6.16
N GLY A 474 -15.93 18.80 -6.25
CA GLY A 474 -16.82 19.46 -5.31
C GLY A 474 -17.48 20.73 -5.84
N SER A 475 -17.97 21.57 -4.94
CA SER A 475 -18.53 22.88 -5.27
C SER A 475 -17.43 23.92 -5.50
N TYR A 476 -16.30 23.79 -4.83
CA TYR A 476 -15.22 24.78 -4.85
C TYR A 476 -13.87 24.09 -4.64
N THR A 477 -12.86 24.43 -5.44
CA THR A 477 -11.48 23.94 -5.26
C THR A 477 -10.48 25.09 -5.22
N ALA A 478 -9.49 24.97 -4.33
CA ALA A 478 -8.31 25.81 -4.36
C ALA A 478 -7.05 25.01 -4.01
N GLY A 479 -6.03 25.09 -4.87
CA GLY A 479 -4.71 24.54 -4.54
C GLY A 479 -4.18 25.16 -3.25
N LEU A 480 -4.16 26.50 -3.19
CA LEU A 480 -3.92 27.27 -1.97
C LEU A 480 -5.08 28.23 -1.66
N TYR A 481 -5.55 28.23 -0.42
CA TYR A 481 -6.56 29.17 0.06
C TYR A 481 -6.10 29.93 1.29
N LEU A 482 -6.30 31.25 1.27
CA LEU A 482 -6.05 32.15 2.40
C LEU A 482 -7.31 32.95 2.68
N SER A 483 -7.83 32.89 3.91
CA SER A 483 -9.16 33.41 4.26
C SER A 483 -9.20 34.56 5.28
N SER A 484 -8.07 34.94 5.87
CA SER A 484 -8.04 35.89 7.00
C SER A 484 -7.08 37.05 6.78
N THR A 485 -7.41 38.22 7.32
CA THR A 485 -6.68 39.48 7.11
C THR A 485 -5.32 39.56 7.81
N SER A 486 -5.05 38.67 8.75
CA SER A 486 -3.85 38.64 9.61
C SER A 486 -2.89 37.51 9.26
N ASN A 487 -3.26 36.64 8.33
CA ASN A 487 -2.43 35.51 7.95
C ASN A 487 -1.22 35.91 7.09
N ALA A 488 -0.21 35.05 7.06
CA ALA A 488 0.96 35.23 6.21
C ALA A 488 1.31 33.92 5.49
N LEU A 489 1.66 34.01 4.21
CA LEU A 489 2.15 32.86 3.46
C LEU A 489 3.29 33.27 2.53
N VAL A 490 4.39 32.53 2.61
CA VAL A 490 5.49 32.63 1.67
C VAL A 490 5.64 31.29 0.98
N ALA A 491 5.62 31.28 -0.35
CA ALA A 491 5.81 30.07 -1.14
C ALA A 491 6.90 30.28 -2.19
N ASN A 492 7.75 29.27 -2.34
CA ASN A 492 8.79 29.23 -3.36
C ASN A 492 8.83 27.85 -4.01
N GLY A 493 8.84 27.78 -5.34
CA GLY A 493 9.02 26.51 -6.05
C GLY A 493 7.81 25.56 -6.04
N ILE A 494 6.61 26.03 -5.71
CA ILE A 494 5.43 25.16 -5.51
C ILE A 494 4.63 24.95 -6.80
N SER A 495 3.81 23.90 -6.83
CA SER A 495 2.69 23.76 -7.77
C SER A 495 1.36 23.82 -7.01
N ALA A 496 0.45 24.70 -7.39
CA ALA A 496 -0.88 24.81 -6.79
C ALA A 496 -1.96 24.65 -7.85
N LEU A 497 -2.82 23.65 -7.68
CA LEU A 497 -3.82 23.23 -8.65
C LEU A 497 -5.20 23.11 -7.99
N GLY A 498 -6.18 23.78 -8.56
CA GLY A 498 -7.60 23.53 -8.28
C GLY A 498 -8.33 23.15 -9.55
N GLU A 499 -8.98 21.99 -9.56
CA GLU A 499 -9.68 21.47 -10.74
C GLU A 499 -10.91 20.63 -10.40
N ASP A 500 -11.70 20.29 -11.41
CA ASP A 500 -12.90 19.44 -11.34
C ASP A 500 -14.02 19.93 -10.40
N ALA A 501 -13.95 21.14 -9.84
CA ALA A 501 -15.07 21.74 -9.12
C ALA A 501 -16.17 22.19 -10.09
N THR A 502 -17.41 22.02 -9.65
CA THR A 502 -18.63 22.40 -10.38
C THR A 502 -18.83 23.92 -10.52
N SER A 503 -18.16 24.74 -9.70
CA SER A 503 -18.30 26.20 -9.78
C SER A 503 -16.98 26.94 -9.94
N LEU A 504 -16.12 26.93 -8.91
CA LEU A 504 -14.93 27.78 -8.86
C LEU A 504 -13.68 26.92 -8.63
N ASN A 505 -12.75 27.03 -9.56
CA ASN A 505 -11.49 26.29 -9.59
C ASN A 505 -10.32 27.27 -9.53
N TYR A 506 -9.62 27.32 -8.39
CA TYR A 506 -8.52 28.25 -8.16
C TYR A 506 -7.18 27.53 -8.04
N GLY A 507 -6.14 28.06 -8.66
CA GLY A 507 -4.76 27.74 -8.25
C GLY A 507 -4.51 28.34 -6.87
N VAL A 508 -4.69 29.65 -6.77
CA VAL A 508 -4.61 30.40 -5.51
C VAL A 508 -5.82 31.31 -5.36
N ASN A 509 -6.52 31.18 -4.23
CA ASN A 509 -7.53 32.15 -3.80
C ASN A 509 -7.09 32.83 -2.51
N HIS A 510 -6.80 34.13 -2.59
CA HIS A 510 -6.30 34.93 -1.48
C HIS A 510 -7.33 35.98 -1.07
N ASN A 511 -7.78 35.96 0.19
CA ASN A 511 -8.77 36.88 0.76
C ASN A 511 -8.36 37.49 2.10
N GLY A 512 -7.06 37.67 2.35
CA GLY A 512 -6.58 38.45 3.48
C GLY A 512 -5.09 38.28 3.74
N GLY A 513 -4.52 39.16 4.55
CA GLY A 513 -3.13 39.04 4.98
C GLY A 513 -2.13 39.32 3.87
N SER A 514 -0.93 38.76 4.02
CA SER A 514 0.15 38.89 3.04
C SER A 514 0.54 37.54 2.46
N CYS A 515 0.60 37.45 1.13
CA CYS A 515 0.99 36.25 0.44
C CYS A 515 2.04 36.59 -0.62
N THR A 516 3.19 35.93 -0.59
CA THR A 516 4.25 36.07 -1.59
C THR A 516 4.56 34.71 -2.19
N ILE A 517 4.37 34.57 -3.50
CA ILE A 517 4.61 33.32 -4.23
C ILE A 517 5.65 33.57 -5.30
N THR A 518 6.69 32.73 -5.32
CA THR A 518 7.81 32.86 -6.25
C THR A 518 8.18 31.55 -6.93
N HIS A 519 8.71 31.60 -8.16
CA HIS A 519 9.24 30.42 -8.87
C HIS A 519 8.26 29.24 -8.94
N SER A 520 6.96 29.51 -9.06
CA SER A 520 5.90 28.51 -8.86
C SER A 520 5.05 28.31 -10.13
N VAL A 521 4.18 27.31 -10.11
CA VAL A 521 3.15 27.07 -11.13
C VAL A 521 1.78 27.12 -10.46
N LEU A 522 0.90 28.00 -10.92
CA LEU A 522 -0.46 28.14 -10.40
C LEU A 522 -1.47 27.84 -11.49
N GLU A 523 -2.39 26.92 -11.22
CA GLU A 523 -3.36 26.42 -12.20
C GLU A 523 -4.77 26.35 -11.64
N GLY A 524 -5.71 26.91 -12.38
CA GLY A 524 -7.13 26.85 -12.03
C GLY A 524 -8.00 27.32 -13.18
N LEU A 525 -8.99 26.49 -13.56
CA LEU A 525 -9.86 26.75 -14.71
C LEU A 525 -10.63 28.07 -14.58
N TYR A 526 -11.05 28.42 -13.36
CA TYR A 526 -11.67 29.73 -13.11
C TYR A 526 -10.59 30.80 -13.03
N ARG A 527 -9.65 30.66 -12.08
CA ARG A 527 -8.51 31.57 -11.93
C ARG A 527 -7.24 30.85 -11.48
N SER A 528 -6.13 31.11 -12.14
CA SER A 528 -4.81 30.67 -11.66
C SER A 528 -4.43 31.40 -10.37
N ALA A 529 -4.74 32.69 -10.29
CA ALA A 529 -4.57 33.51 -9.10
C ALA A 529 -5.70 34.53 -8.93
N TYR A 530 -6.18 34.66 -7.70
CA TYR A 530 -7.14 35.69 -7.32
C TYR A 530 -6.75 36.39 -6.03
N THR A 531 -6.94 37.71 -6.00
CA THR A 531 -6.73 38.56 -4.82
C THR A 531 -8.00 39.32 -4.49
N GLY A 532 -8.61 39.01 -3.35
CA GLY A 532 -9.64 39.80 -2.71
C GLY A 532 -9.01 40.86 -1.81
N ALA A 533 -9.25 40.75 -0.50
CA ALA A 533 -8.61 41.62 0.49
C ALA A 533 -7.14 41.22 0.75
N GLY A 534 -6.30 42.19 1.14
CA GLY A 534 -4.89 41.94 1.48
C GLY A 534 -3.93 42.13 0.30
N THR A 535 -2.72 41.56 0.41
CA THR A 535 -1.67 41.70 -0.61
C THR A 535 -1.19 40.34 -1.09
N LEU A 536 -1.42 40.04 -2.38
CA LEU A 536 -0.81 38.91 -3.09
C LEU A 536 0.30 39.42 -4.02
N ARG A 537 1.52 38.92 -3.86
CA ARG A 537 2.68 39.20 -4.72
C ARG A 537 3.11 37.93 -5.43
N LEU A 538 3.21 37.99 -6.75
CA LEU A 538 3.62 36.89 -7.61
C LEU A 538 4.92 37.29 -8.33
N SER A 539 5.95 36.44 -8.28
CA SER A 539 7.22 36.73 -8.95
C SER A 539 7.85 35.51 -9.58
N HIS A 540 8.27 35.58 -10.84
CA HIS A 540 8.87 34.42 -11.56
C HIS A 540 7.93 33.20 -11.55
N THR A 541 6.63 33.42 -11.62
CA THR A 541 5.59 32.39 -11.48
C THR A 541 4.86 32.19 -12.81
N ARG A 542 4.57 30.92 -13.15
CA ARG A 542 3.77 30.54 -14.32
C ARG A 542 2.30 30.44 -13.92
N LEU A 543 1.44 31.08 -14.70
CA LEU A 543 0.00 31.24 -14.47
C LEU A 543 -0.77 30.52 -15.58
N LEU A 544 -1.40 29.40 -15.22
CA LEU A 544 -2.19 28.55 -16.11
C LEU A 544 -3.69 28.77 -15.83
N GLY A 545 -4.20 29.89 -16.35
CA GLY A 545 -5.56 30.35 -16.11
C GLY A 545 -5.63 31.86 -15.94
N THR A 546 -6.84 32.41 -15.85
CA THR A 546 -7.02 33.86 -15.73
C THR A 546 -6.58 34.40 -14.37
N VAL A 547 -6.16 35.66 -14.33
CA VAL A 547 -5.87 36.39 -13.08
C VAL A 547 -7.03 37.31 -12.75
N GLY A 548 -7.41 37.40 -11.48
CA GLY A 548 -8.49 38.30 -11.05
C GLY A 548 -8.16 39.09 -9.78
N GLY A 549 -8.90 40.19 -9.58
CA GLY A 549 -8.66 41.09 -8.46
C GLY A 549 -7.48 42.03 -8.76
N SER A 550 -6.57 42.17 -7.80
CA SER A 550 -5.40 43.06 -7.94
C SER A 550 -4.11 42.50 -7.31
N PRO A 551 -3.62 41.32 -7.74
CA PRO A 551 -2.28 40.88 -7.36
C PRO A 551 -1.22 41.83 -7.93
N THR A 552 -0.05 41.85 -7.30
CA THR A 552 1.15 42.49 -7.85
C THR A 552 2.01 41.43 -8.53
N CYS A 553 2.35 41.63 -9.80
CA CYS A 553 3.14 40.67 -10.59
C CYS A 553 4.50 41.24 -10.99
N LEU A 554 5.54 40.40 -10.91
CA LEU A 554 6.91 40.71 -11.35
C LEU A 554 7.50 39.50 -12.10
N GLY A 555 7.68 39.61 -13.42
CA GLY A 555 8.26 38.54 -14.22
C GLY A 555 7.41 37.27 -14.25
N VAL A 556 6.10 37.40 -14.45
CA VAL A 556 5.18 36.24 -14.54
C VAL A 556 5.00 35.80 -15.99
N SER A 557 4.60 34.55 -16.21
CA SER A 557 4.34 34.00 -17.54
C SER A 557 2.99 33.30 -17.62
N THR A 558 2.37 33.32 -18.80
CA THR A 558 1.28 32.42 -19.18
C THR A 558 1.82 31.35 -20.13
N GLU A 559 0.96 30.53 -20.74
CA GLU A 559 1.39 29.57 -21.77
C GLU A 559 2.05 30.23 -22.99
N THR A 560 1.67 31.47 -23.31
CA THR A 560 2.02 32.13 -24.57
C THR A 560 2.76 33.45 -24.40
N ASN A 561 2.67 34.10 -23.22
CA ASN A 561 3.18 35.46 -23.00
C ASN A 561 4.00 35.56 -21.72
N PHE A 562 4.89 36.55 -21.67
CA PHE A 562 5.68 36.92 -20.49
C PHE A 562 5.41 38.39 -20.12
N TYR A 563 5.27 38.66 -18.82
CA TYR A 563 4.90 39.96 -18.28
C TYR A 563 5.94 40.41 -17.23
N THR A 564 6.63 41.51 -17.50
CA THR A 564 7.75 41.98 -16.67
C THR A 564 7.31 42.62 -15.36
N GLU A 565 6.35 43.55 -15.40
CA GLU A 565 5.90 44.34 -14.22
C GLU A 565 4.37 44.54 -14.19
N SER A 566 3.62 43.68 -14.87
CA SER A 566 2.16 43.68 -14.89
C SER A 566 1.61 42.26 -14.79
N CYS A 567 0.34 42.13 -14.43
CA CYS A 567 -0.36 40.85 -14.49
C CYS A 567 -1.02 40.64 -15.87
N PRO A 568 -1.21 39.39 -16.30
CA PRO A 568 -1.89 39.02 -17.54
C PRO A 568 -3.32 39.54 -17.69
#